data_AF-A0A1I3GKG1-F1
#
_entry.id   AF-A0A1I3GKG1-F1
#
_cell.length_a   1.000
_cell.length_b   1.000
_cell.length_c   1.000
_cell.angle_alpha   90.00
_cell.angle_beta   90.00
_cell.angle_gamma   90.00
#
_symmetry.space_group_name_H-M   'P 1'
#
loop_
_entity.id
_entity.type
_entity.pdbx_description
1 polymer ?
#
loop_
_entity_poly.entity_id
_entity_poly.type
_entity_poly.pdbx_seq_one_letter_code
_entity_poly.pdbx_strand_id
1 'polypeptide(L)'
;MADTLQGTGLRLGRRFSDLTNFFVGASVLHLQQRLLRLAHDVREQYPLDRSQQVMTLRARACDTIQLTPLEYRGDFGIFIEEVLTSAEQMPKEPSRGLKRTVIRNSPNYCYSCGREFGAFFEDAPEGLKPTVDHVWPRALGGDTIEANLLPACGACNSAKGHIAAWQMAWIQPIVFADIDETHALSSLSKEAKMALHVRAAMSYSQQNGSSLKDAFLAIGPREPPVRIDSEQGYDFFNLRVHDDSRTSVIWTPN
;
A
#
# COMPACT_ATOMS: atom_id res chain seq x y z
N MET A 1 11.83 -12.55 19.22
CA MET A 1 11.38 -13.65 18.36
C MET A 1 12.45 -14.74 18.22
N ALA A 2 13.68 -14.41 17.81
CA ALA A 2 14.76 -15.41 17.75
C ALA A 2 15.06 -16.05 19.12
N ASP A 3 15.18 -15.23 20.17
CA ASP A 3 15.43 -15.72 21.55
C ASP A 3 14.25 -16.53 22.12
N THR A 4 13.04 -16.30 21.62
CA THR A 4 11.81 -16.98 22.08
C THR A 4 11.66 -18.38 21.47
N LEU A 5 12.31 -18.65 20.34
CA LEU A 5 12.40 -19.98 19.71
C LEU A 5 13.64 -20.75 20.18
N GLN A 6 14.54 -20.10 20.91
CA GLN A 6 15.78 -20.69 21.40
C GLN A 6 15.47 -21.85 22.35
N GLY A 7 15.99 -23.05 22.04
CA GLY A 7 15.75 -24.28 22.80
C GLY A 7 14.58 -25.14 22.30
N THR A 8 13.74 -24.65 21.38
CA THR A 8 12.64 -25.44 20.79
C THR A 8 13.08 -26.32 19.61
N GLY A 9 14.23 -26.03 19.02
CA GLY A 9 14.66 -26.61 17.74
C GLY A 9 13.92 -26.06 16.51
N LEU A 10 12.85 -25.28 16.70
CA LEU A 10 12.10 -24.63 15.63
C LEU A 10 12.85 -23.42 15.09
N ARG A 11 12.74 -23.20 13.77
CA ARG A 11 13.30 -22.05 13.06
C ARG A 11 12.24 -21.51 12.10
N LEU A 12 12.24 -20.22 11.81
CA LEU A 12 11.36 -19.61 10.79
C LEU A 12 11.74 -20.00 9.34
N GLY A 13 12.50 -21.09 9.18
CA GLY A 13 12.93 -21.62 7.91
C GLY A 13 13.64 -20.58 7.05
N ARG A 14 13.52 -20.74 5.74
CA ARG A 14 14.15 -19.83 4.78
C ARG A 14 13.41 -18.48 4.63
N ARG A 15 12.16 -18.40 5.11
CA ARG A 15 11.31 -17.19 5.12
C ARG A 15 11.60 -16.20 6.25
N PHE A 16 12.66 -16.39 7.04
CA PHE A 16 12.96 -15.53 8.18
C PHE A 16 13.06 -14.04 7.80
N SER A 17 13.77 -13.73 6.71
CA SER A 17 13.97 -12.36 6.24
C SER A 17 12.65 -11.72 5.77
N ASP A 18 11.86 -12.48 5.00
CA ASP A 18 10.57 -12.02 4.49
C ASP A 18 9.56 -11.74 5.60
N LEU A 19 9.45 -12.66 6.57
CA LEU A 19 8.58 -12.49 7.73
C LEU A 19 9.04 -11.33 8.62
N THR A 20 10.36 -11.17 8.81
CA THR A 20 10.91 -10.02 9.55
C THR A 20 10.55 -8.70 8.86
N ASN A 21 10.73 -8.61 7.53
CA ASN A 21 10.33 -7.44 6.76
C ASN A 21 8.83 -7.16 6.88
N PHE A 22 8.00 -8.21 6.79
CA PHE A 22 6.56 -8.10 6.99
C PHE A 22 6.22 -7.49 8.36
N PHE A 23 6.73 -8.06 9.45
CA PHE A 23 6.42 -7.58 10.80
C PHE A 23 6.93 -6.16 11.06
N VAL A 24 8.15 -5.83 10.62
CA VAL A 24 8.71 -4.48 10.76
C VAL A 24 7.88 -3.48 9.94
N GLY A 25 7.62 -3.77 8.67
CA GLY A 25 6.83 -2.89 7.80
C GLY A 25 5.40 -2.69 8.31
N ALA A 26 4.73 -3.76 8.74
CA ALA A 26 3.40 -3.68 9.33
C ALA A 26 3.39 -2.81 10.61
N SER A 27 4.41 -2.96 11.46
CA SER A 27 4.54 -2.17 12.69
C SER A 27 4.76 -0.68 12.41
N VAL A 28 5.63 -0.35 11.43
CA VAL A 28 5.91 1.03 11.02
C VAL A 28 4.66 1.68 10.42
N LEU A 29 3.96 0.98 9.53
CA LEU A 29 2.74 1.49 8.91
C LEU A 29 1.62 1.67 9.94
N HIS A 30 1.49 0.74 10.89
CA HIS A 30 0.53 0.88 11.98
C HIS A 30 0.85 2.09 12.88
N LEU A 31 2.13 2.31 13.20
CA LEU A 31 2.57 3.50 13.92
C LEU A 31 2.23 4.78 13.16
N GLN A 32 2.49 4.82 11.84
CA GLN A 32 2.13 5.94 10.99
C GLN A 32 0.61 6.21 10.99
N GLN A 33 -0.23 5.16 10.89
CA GLN A 33 -1.68 5.31 10.97
C GLN A 33 -2.12 5.94 12.29
N ARG A 34 -1.58 5.45 13.41
CA ARG A 34 -1.91 5.99 14.74
C ARG A 34 -1.52 7.45 14.88
N LEU A 35 -0.33 7.82 14.40
CA LEU A 35 0.15 9.20 14.41
C LEU A 35 -0.71 10.13 13.54
N LEU A 36 -1.02 9.72 12.31
CA LEU A 36 -1.85 10.52 11.41
C LEU A 36 -3.29 10.66 11.92
N ARG A 37 -3.85 9.61 12.54
CA ARG A 37 -5.16 9.69 13.17
C ARG A 37 -5.17 10.68 14.33
N LEU A 38 -4.18 10.61 15.23
CA LEU A 38 -4.04 11.58 16.32
C LEU A 38 -3.86 13.00 15.81
N ALA A 39 -3.04 13.19 14.79
CA ALA A 39 -2.82 14.50 14.16
C ALA A 39 -4.10 15.04 13.53
N HIS A 40 -4.89 14.19 12.89
CA HIS A 40 -6.20 14.58 12.37
C HIS A 40 -7.15 15.03 13.49
N ASP A 41 -7.26 14.26 14.57
CA ASP A 41 -8.10 14.62 15.73
C ASP A 41 -7.64 15.96 16.35
N VAL A 42 -6.32 16.20 16.45
CA VAL A 42 -5.76 17.48 16.94
C VAL A 42 -6.09 18.64 16.00
N ARG A 43 -6.04 18.43 14.68
CA ARG A 43 -6.42 19.44 13.69
C ARG A 43 -7.90 19.79 13.77
N GLU A 44 -8.78 18.82 14.03
CA GLU A 44 -10.20 19.08 14.26
C GLU A 44 -10.45 19.85 15.55
N GLN A 45 -9.66 19.58 16.60
CA GLN A 45 -9.75 20.28 17.88
C GLN A 45 -9.27 21.74 17.79
N TYR A 46 -8.25 22.01 16.98
CA TYR A 46 -7.62 23.34 16.85
C TYR A 46 -7.49 23.77 15.38
N PRO A 47 -8.58 24.07 14.67
CA PRO A 47 -8.59 24.17 13.21
C PRO A 47 -7.72 25.28 12.60
N LEU A 48 -7.48 26.38 13.33
CA LEU A 48 -6.75 27.56 12.83
C LEU A 48 -5.46 27.87 13.61
N ASP A 49 -5.14 27.09 14.65
CA ASP A 49 -4.00 27.36 15.53
C ASP A 49 -2.92 26.29 15.37
N ARG A 50 -1.98 26.53 14.45
CA ARG A 50 -0.88 25.59 14.18
C ARG A 50 0.04 25.42 15.38
N SER A 51 0.27 26.48 16.16
CA SER A 51 1.12 26.40 17.35
C SER A 51 0.52 25.45 18.38
N GLN A 52 -0.79 25.58 18.63
CA GLN A 52 -1.51 24.69 19.54
C GLN A 52 -1.59 23.26 18.98
N GLN A 53 -1.76 23.08 17.66
CA GLN A 53 -1.70 21.75 17.02
C GLN A 53 -0.36 21.07 17.28
N VAL A 54 0.76 21.75 17.04
CA VAL A 54 2.12 21.21 17.22
C VAL A 54 2.37 20.85 18.68
N MET A 55 2.07 21.77 19.62
CA MET A 55 2.22 21.51 21.05
C MET A 55 1.39 20.31 21.51
N THR A 56 0.13 20.24 21.08
CA THR A 56 -0.79 19.16 21.47
C THR A 56 -0.39 17.82 20.85
N LEU A 57 -0.05 17.78 19.57
CA LEU A 57 0.37 16.54 18.91
C LEU A 57 1.69 16.03 19.50
N ARG A 58 2.64 16.92 19.79
CA ARG A 58 3.90 16.55 20.45
C ARG A 58 3.65 15.87 21.80
N ALA A 59 2.77 16.43 22.63
CA ALA A 59 2.40 15.82 23.91
C ALA A 59 1.73 14.45 23.70
N ARG A 60 0.73 14.35 22.81
CA ARG A 60 0.05 13.08 22.53
C ARG A 60 0.95 12.00 21.92
N ALA A 61 1.94 12.38 21.11
CA ALA A 61 2.93 11.44 20.60
C ALA A 61 3.77 10.83 21.73
N CYS A 62 4.13 11.62 22.74
CA CYS A 62 4.83 11.13 23.92
C CYS A 62 3.91 10.28 24.81
N ASP A 63 2.71 10.77 25.13
CA ASP A 63 1.85 10.16 26.16
C ASP A 63 1.06 8.94 25.64
N THR A 64 0.59 8.99 24.39
CA THR A 64 -0.31 7.97 23.81
C THR A 64 0.43 7.00 22.90
N ILE A 65 1.36 7.51 22.09
CA ILE A 65 2.15 6.69 21.16
C ILE A 65 3.43 6.18 21.80
N GLN A 66 3.88 6.81 22.89
CA GLN A 66 5.16 6.51 23.54
C GLN A 66 6.34 6.65 22.57
N LEU A 67 6.25 7.63 21.67
CA LEU A 67 7.35 8.01 20.79
C LEU A 67 7.93 9.32 21.33
N THR A 68 9.11 9.24 21.93
CA THR A 68 9.75 10.38 22.59
C THR A 68 10.88 10.99 21.75
N PRO A 69 11.24 12.27 21.99
CA PRO A 69 12.43 12.88 21.37
C PRO A 69 13.76 12.18 21.69
N LEU A 70 13.82 11.38 22.76
CA LEU A 70 15.03 10.64 23.15
C LEU A 70 15.25 9.41 22.28
N GLU A 71 14.16 8.73 21.91
CA GLU A 71 14.18 7.55 21.05
C GLU A 71 14.27 7.94 19.57
N TYR A 72 13.65 9.06 19.21
CA TYR A 72 13.72 9.61 17.87
C TYR A 72 15.04 10.34 17.63
N ARG A 73 15.92 9.75 16.82
CA ARG A 73 17.28 10.27 16.54
C ARG A 73 17.32 11.49 15.62
N GLY A 74 16.17 12.05 15.24
CA GLY A 74 16.04 13.21 14.35
C GLY A 74 15.45 14.43 15.04
N ASP A 75 15.13 15.47 14.27
CA ASP A 75 14.42 16.63 14.79
C ASP A 75 12.94 16.28 15.03
N PHE A 76 12.59 16.08 16.30
CA PHE A 76 11.23 15.73 16.68
C PHE A 76 10.21 16.83 16.37
N GLY A 77 10.62 18.10 16.34
CA GLY A 77 9.75 19.21 15.97
C GLY A 77 9.37 19.13 14.48
N ILE A 78 10.36 18.96 13.61
CA ILE A 78 10.14 18.77 12.17
C ILE A 78 9.27 17.54 11.91
N PHE A 79 9.54 16.43 12.59
CA PHE A 79 8.72 15.22 12.46
C PHE A 79 7.24 15.46 12.81
N ILE A 80 6.95 16.16 13.90
CA ILE A 80 5.56 16.47 14.30
C ILE A 80 4.87 17.38 13.27
N GLU A 81 5.59 18.33 12.70
CA GLU A 81 5.09 19.18 11.61
C GLU A 81 4.78 18.38 10.33
N GLU A 82 5.63 17.41 9.97
CA GLU A 82 5.41 16.52 8.83
C GLU A 82 4.18 15.63 9.04
N VAL A 83 3.96 15.12 10.24
CA VAL A 83 2.76 14.33 10.57
C VAL A 83 1.49 15.18 10.44
N LEU A 84 1.50 16.42 10.95
CA LEU A 84 0.35 17.32 10.81
C LEU A 84 0.07 17.67 9.34
N THR A 85 1.11 18.00 8.58
CA THR A 85 1.01 18.29 7.14
C THR A 85 0.46 17.09 6.37
N SER A 86 0.90 15.88 6.71
CA SER A 86 0.39 14.64 6.13
C SER A 86 -1.09 14.43 6.49
N ALA A 87 -1.49 14.71 7.73
CA ALA A 87 -2.88 14.59 8.17
C ALA A 87 -3.83 15.59 7.47
N GLU A 88 -3.31 16.67 6.86
CA GLU A 88 -4.11 17.56 6.01
C GLU A 88 -4.63 16.88 4.74
N GLN A 89 -4.00 15.81 4.29
CA GLN A 89 -4.42 15.10 3.09
C GLN A 89 -5.62 14.17 3.31
N MET A 90 -5.82 13.70 4.56
CA MET A 90 -6.87 12.72 4.90
C MET A 90 -8.27 13.09 4.39
N PRO A 91 -8.79 14.32 4.57
CA PRO A 91 -10.12 14.69 4.08
C PRO A 91 -10.16 15.12 2.61
N LYS A 92 -9.01 15.33 1.94
CA LYS A 92 -8.99 15.96 0.61
C LYS A 92 -9.47 14.98 -0.46
N GLU A 93 -10.59 15.24 -1.11
CA GLU A 93 -11.02 14.47 -2.29
C GLU A 93 -10.46 15.08 -3.58
N PRO A 94 -10.15 14.27 -4.62
CA PRO A 94 -9.74 14.80 -5.90
C PRO A 94 -10.90 15.59 -6.53
N SER A 95 -10.62 16.82 -6.97
CA SER A 95 -11.62 17.66 -7.65
C SER A 95 -12.08 17.03 -8.96
N ARG A 96 -13.27 17.42 -9.47
CA ARG A 96 -13.77 16.93 -10.77
C ARG A 96 -12.79 17.21 -11.91
N GLY A 97 -12.12 18.37 -11.88
CA GLY A 97 -11.09 18.74 -12.85
C GLY A 97 -9.89 17.81 -12.79
N LEU A 98 -9.34 17.57 -11.59
CA LEU A 98 -8.20 16.67 -11.41
C LEU A 98 -8.54 15.23 -11.83
N LYS A 99 -9.73 14.74 -11.48
CA LYS A 99 -10.20 13.41 -11.91
C LYS A 99 -10.20 13.28 -13.44
N ARG A 100 -10.73 14.28 -14.15
CA ARG A 100 -10.73 14.31 -15.62
C ARG A 100 -9.31 14.33 -16.20
N THR A 101 -8.41 15.13 -15.62
CA THR A 101 -7.01 15.19 -16.06
C THR A 101 -6.33 13.83 -15.90
N VAL A 102 -6.44 13.20 -14.72
CA VAL A 102 -5.84 11.89 -14.45
C VAL A 102 -6.34 10.85 -15.44
N ILE A 103 -7.66 10.77 -15.67
CA ILE A 103 -8.25 9.79 -16.59
C ILE A 103 -7.78 10.03 -18.03
N ARG A 104 -7.74 11.28 -18.50
CA ARG A 104 -7.33 11.62 -19.87
C ARG A 104 -5.84 11.36 -20.12
N ASN A 105 -5.00 11.59 -19.11
CA ASN A 105 -3.54 11.47 -19.23
C ASN A 105 -3.02 10.06 -18.88
N SER A 106 -3.90 9.15 -18.46
CA SER A 106 -3.55 7.78 -18.09
C SER A 106 -4.08 6.79 -19.12
N PRO A 107 -3.61 5.52 -19.12
CA PRO A 107 -4.18 4.50 -19.99
C PRO A 107 -5.69 4.33 -19.76
N ASN A 108 -6.43 4.00 -20.83
CA ASN A 108 -7.89 3.81 -20.78
C ASN A 108 -8.31 2.46 -20.17
N TYR A 109 -7.55 1.98 -19.18
CA TYR A 109 -7.83 0.74 -18.46
C TYR A 109 -7.45 0.87 -16.99
N CYS A 110 -8.03 0.03 -16.15
CA CYS A 110 -7.70 -0.03 -14.74
C CYS A 110 -6.23 -0.42 -14.56
N TYR A 111 -5.43 0.44 -13.93
CA TYR A 111 -4.00 0.20 -13.74
C TYR A 111 -3.69 -1.13 -13.05
N SER A 112 -4.66 -1.67 -12.30
CA SER A 112 -4.47 -2.86 -11.47
C SER A 112 -5.01 -4.15 -12.08
N CYS A 113 -6.14 -4.15 -12.80
CA CYS A 113 -6.66 -5.39 -13.43
C CYS A 113 -6.73 -5.35 -14.95
N GLY A 114 -6.38 -4.24 -15.59
CA GLY A 114 -6.33 -4.13 -17.05
C GLY A 114 -7.71 -4.04 -17.71
N ARG A 115 -8.80 -4.04 -16.94
CA ARG A 115 -10.15 -3.82 -17.47
C ARG A 115 -10.20 -2.47 -18.17
N GLU A 116 -10.53 -2.46 -19.45
CA GLU A 116 -10.78 -1.26 -20.23
C GLU A 116 -12.00 -0.48 -19.71
N PHE A 117 -11.90 0.84 -19.74
CA PHE A 117 -13.02 1.72 -19.46
C PHE A 117 -13.76 2.05 -20.76
N GLY A 118 -15.06 2.37 -20.64
CA GLY A 118 -15.85 2.80 -21.80
C GLY A 118 -15.26 4.06 -22.46
N ALA A 119 -15.53 4.24 -23.76
CA ALA A 119 -14.92 5.28 -24.60
C ALA A 119 -15.06 6.72 -24.05
N PHE A 120 -16.05 6.99 -23.20
CA PHE A 120 -16.28 8.29 -22.59
C PHE A 120 -16.56 8.17 -21.09
N PHE A 121 -15.78 8.87 -20.27
CA PHE A 121 -15.87 8.84 -18.81
C PHE A 121 -17.26 9.15 -18.25
N GLU A 122 -17.89 10.21 -18.75
CA GLU A 122 -19.17 10.69 -18.20
C GLU A 122 -20.35 9.84 -18.66
N ASP A 123 -20.26 9.28 -19.87
CA ASP A 123 -21.31 8.51 -20.54
C ASP A 123 -21.11 6.98 -20.45
N ALA A 124 -20.03 6.51 -19.84
CA ALA A 124 -19.81 5.08 -19.67
C ALA A 124 -20.93 4.48 -18.78
N PRO A 125 -21.39 3.24 -19.06
CA PRO A 125 -22.30 2.53 -18.17
C PRO A 125 -21.74 2.43 -16.74
N GLU A 126 -22.60 2.35 -15.73
CA GLU A 126 -22.26 2.42 -14.30
C GLU A 126 -21.15 1.41 -13.87
N GLY A 127 -21.05 0.26 -14.54
CA GLY A 127 -19.99 -0.75 -14.31
C GLY A 127 -18.66 -0.54 -15.08
N LEU A 128 -18.61 0.44 -15.98
CA LEU A 128 -17.47 0.77 -16.84
C LEU A 128 -16.90 2.16 -16.56
N LYS A 129 -17.50 2.92 -15.65
CA LYS A 129 -16.96 4.21 -15.20
C LYS A 129 -15.66 4.00 -14.41
N PRO A 130 -14.54 4.63 -14.79
CA PRO A 130 -13.34 4.63 -13.96
C PRO A 130 -13.57 5.43 -12.68
N THR A 131 -12.96 4.95 -11.61
CA THR A 131 -12.68 5.75 -10.41
C THR A 131 -11.24 6.26 -10.49
N VAL A 132 -10.87 7.16 -9.58
CA VAL A 132 -9.50 7.65 -9.43
C VAL A 132 -9.00 7.21 -8.07
N ASP A 133 -7.95 6.40 -8.06
CA ASP A 133 -7.37 5.76 -6.89
C ASP A 133 -6.07 6.47 -6.50
N HIS A 134 -5.87 6.65 -5.20
CA HIS A 134 -4.62 7.15 -4.62
C HIS A 134 -3.65 5.98 -4.44
N VAL A 135 -2.57 5.95 -5.23
CA VAL A 135 -1.59 4.86 -5.17
C VAL A 135 -0.96 4.78 -3.77
N TRP A 136 -0.62 5.92 -3.17
CA TRP A 136 -0.43 6.07 -1.73
C TRP A 136 -1.70 6.66 -1.08
N PRO A 137 -2.40 5.93 -0.20
CA PRO A 137 -3.67 6.35 0.39
C PRO A 137 -3.60 7.68 1.17
N ARG A 138 -4.64 8.50 1.04
CA ARG A 138 -4.79 9.74 1.82
C ARG A 138 -4.87 9.53 3.33
N ALA A 139 -5.45 8.41 3.76
CA ALA A 139 -5.49 8.00 5.16
C ALA A 139 -4.07 7.83 5.75
N LEU A 140 -3.07 7.67 4.88
CA LEU A 140 -1.65 7.56 5.20
C LEU A 140 -0.84 8.78 4.74
N GLY A 141 -1.50 9.92 4.52
CA GLY A 141 -0.86 11.18 4.15
C GLY A 141 -0.60 11.36 2.65
N GLY A 142 -1.15 10.51 1.80
CA GLY A 142 -0.94 10.61 0.35
C GLY A 142 -1.56 11.86 -0.26
N ASP A 143 -0.74 12.62 -0.99
CA ASP A 143 -1.17 13.85 -1.63
C ASP A 143 -2.27 13.63 -2.68
N THR A 144 -3.19 14.58 -2.77
CA THR A 144 -4.21 14.61 -3.82
C THR A 144 -3.69 15.36 -5.05
N ILE A 145 -2.74 14.74 -5.75
CA ILE A 145 -2.07 15.28 -6.94
C ILE A 145 -1.99 14.23 -8.05
N GLU A 146 -1.81 14.66 -9.30
CA GLU A 146 -1.77 13.76 -10.46
C GLU A 146 -0.70 12.66 -10.34
N ALA A 147 0.43 12.94 -9.68
CA ALA A 147 1.52 11.98 -9.47
C ALA A 147 1.17 10.85 -8.47
N ASN A 148 0.11 11.00 -7.67
CA ASN A 148 -0.35 9.99 -6.72
C ASN A 148 -1.68 9.35 -7.15
N LEU A 149 -2.16 9.64 -8.37
CA LEU A 149 -3.47 9.22 -8.84
C LEU A 149 -3.39 8.37 -10.11
N LEU A 150 -4.13 7.26 -10.13
CA LEU A 150 -4.31 6.39 -11.30
C LEU A 150 -5.78 5.99 -11.49
N PRO A 151 -6.22 5.72 -12.73
CA PRO A 151 -7.58 5.27 -12.98
C PRO A 151 -7.75 3.80 -12.59
N ALA A 152 -8.79 3.48 -11.85
CA ALA A 152 -9.09 2.13 -11.38
C ALA A 152 -10.58 1.81 -11.52
N CYS A 153 -10.93 0.54 -11.78
CA CYS A 153 -12.33 0.13 -11.66
C CYS A 153 -12.75 0.13 -10.18
N GLY A 154 -14.04 0.35 -9.90
CA GLY A 154 -14.56 0.42 -8.52
C GLY A 154 -14.21 -0.81 -7.69
N ALA A 155 -14.21 -2.00 -8.29
CA ALA A 155 -13.84 -3.24 -7.60
C ALA A 155 -12.37 -3.29 -7.17
N CYS A 156 -11.43 -2.76 -7.96
CA CYS A 156 -10.01 -2.74 -7.60
C CYS A 156 -9.71 -1.63 -6.58
N ASN A 157 -10.28 -0.45 -6.78
CA ASN A 157 -10.12 0.67 -5.86
C ASN A 157 -10.67 0.31 -4.47
N SER A 158 -11.87 -0.27 -4.41
CA SER A 158 -12.46 -0.75 -3.16
C SER A 158 -11.65 -1.88 -2.50
N ALA A 159 -11.13 -2.84 -3.29
CA ALA A 159 -10.30 -3.91 -2.74
C ALA A 159 -8.93 -3.44 -2.24
N LYS A 160 -8.36 -2.37 -2.81
CA LYS A 160 -7.15 -1.72 -2.27
C LYS A 160 -7.44 -1.05 -0.94
N GLY A 161 -8.56 -0.34 -0.85
CA GLY A 161 -8.93 0.42 0.34
C GLY A 161 -7.80 1.34 0.80
N HIS A 162 -7.21 1.03 1.95
CA HIS A 162 -6.11 1.78 2.55
C HIS A 162 -4.75 1.08 2.48
N ILE A 163 -4.61 0.03 1.67
CA ILE A 163 -3.32 -0.63 1.45
C ILE A 163 -2.37 0.34 0.75
N ALA A 164 -1.33 0.77 1.46
CA ALA A 164 -0.22 1.55 0.94
C ALA A 164 0.99 0.68 0.57
N ALA A 165 1.21 -0.37 1.35
CA ALA A 165 2.27 -1.34 1.16
C ALA A 165 1.73 -2.75 1.38
N TRP A 166 2.41 -3.74 0.81
CA TRP A 166 1.98 -5.13 0.88
C TRP A 166 1.96 -5.68 2.31
N GLN A 167 2.75 -5.11 3.23
CA GLN A 167 2.79 -5.47 4.64
C GLN A 167 1.48 -5.16 5.40
N MET A 168 0.56 -4.40 4.79
CA MET A 168 -0.75 -4.12 5.37
C MET A 168 -1.79 -5.21 5.11
N ALA A 169 -1.49 -6.17 4.22
CA ALA A 169 -2.45 -7.18 3.80
C ALA A 169 -2.43 -8.41 4.70
N TRP A 170 -3.57 -9.11 4.75
CA TRP A 170 -3.66 -10.39 5.44
C TRP A 170 -3.04 -11.53 4.60
N ILE A 171 -1.73 -11.75 4.75
CA ILE A 171 -0.97 -12.67 3.90
C ILE A 171 -0.94 -14.13 4.39
N GLN A 172 -1.20 -14.38 5.67
CA GLN A 172 -1.05 -15.70 6.28
C GLN A 172 -1.99 -16.78 5.69
N PRO A 173 -3.27 -16.52 5.38
CA PRO A 173 -4.19 -17.52 4.85
C PRO A 173 -3.86 -17.99 3.43
N ILE A 174 -2.92 -17.33 2.75
CA ILE A 174 -2.52 -17.66 1.37
C ILE A 174 -1.96 -19.09 1.27
N VAL A 175 -1.38 -19.61 2.36
CA VAL A 175 -0.89 -21.01 2.47
C VAL A 175 -1.97 -22.06 2.23
N PHE A 176 -3.24 -21.66 2.26
CA PHE A 176 -4.40 -22.53 2.04
C PHE A 176 -5.08 -22.27 0.69
N ALA A 177 -4.45 -21.52 -0.20
CA ALA A 177 -5.03 -21.17 -1.49
C ALA A 177 -5.28 -22.40 -2.37
N ASP A 178 -4.59 -23.50 -2.14
CA ASP A 178 -4.58 -24.72 -2.95
C ASP A 178 -5.38 -25.89 -2.37
N ILE A 179 -6.13 -25.69 -1.28
CA ILE A 179 -6.95 -26.76 -0.70
C ILE A 179 -7.94 -27.36 -1.73
N ASP A 180 -8.36 -26.57 -2.72
CA ASP A 180 -9.07 -27.05 -3.93
C ASP A 180 -8.15 -26.97 -5.17
N GLU A 181 -7.57 -28.10 -5.56
CA GLU A 181 -6.61 -28.25 -6.67
C GLU A 181 -7.12 -27.73 -8.03
N THR A 182 -8.43 -27.66 -8.24
CA THR A 182 -9.06 -27.23 -9.51
C THR A 182 -8.93 -25.74 -9.77
N HIS A 183 -8.77 -24.91 -8.73
CA HIS A 183 -8.79 -23.45 -8.84
C HIS A 183 -7.75 -22.73 -7.98
N ALA A 184 -6.86 -23.46 -7.31
CA ALA A 184 -5.93 -23.02 -6.28
C ALA A 184 -5.62 -21.50 -6.26
N LEU A 185 -4.77 -21.01 -7.17
CA LEU A 185 -4.32 -19.62 -7.16
C LEU A 185 -5.38 -18.60 -7.64
N SER A 186 -6.40 -19.05 -8.37
CA SER A 186 -7.49 -18.17 -8.81
C SER A 186 -8.40 -17.77 -7.64
N SER A 187 -8.46 -18.60 -6.59
CA SER A 187 -9.23 -18.38 -5.36
C SER A 187 -8.69 -17.25 -4.48
N LEU A 188 -7.43 -16.83 -4.71
CA LEU A 188 -6.80 -15.77 -3.94
C LEU A 188 -7.68 -14.51 -3.90
N SER A 189 -7.81 -13.96 -2.69
CA SER A 189 -8.60 -12.76 -2.46
C SER A 189 -8.10 -11.59 -3.33
N LYS A 190 -8.99 -10.67 -3.69
CA LYS A 190 -8.61 -9.45 -4.41
C LYS A 190 -7.59 -8.63 -3.62
N GLU A 191 -7.68 -8.65 -2.30
CA GLU A 191 -6.73 -8.03 -1.38
C GLU A 191 -5.33 -8.63 -1.52
N ALA A 192 -5.20 -9.96 -1.47
CA ALA A 192 -3.92 -10.66 -1.66
C ALA A 192 -3.31 -10.35 -3.03
N LYS A 193 -4.12 -10.39 -4.09
CA LYS A 193 -3.70 -10.02 -5.45
C LYS A 193 -3.25 -8.55 -5.51
N MET A 194 -3.94 -7.64 -4.81
CA MET A 194 -3.53 -6.23 -4.71
C MET A 194 -2.21 -6.07 -3.95
N ALA A 195 -2.03 -6.77 -2.84
CA ALA A 195 -0.79 -6.73 -2.08
C ALA A 195 0.40 -7.23 -2.89
N LEU A 196 0.25 -8.31 -3.67
CA LEU A 196 1.29 -8.78 -4.60
C LEU A 196 1.64 -7.73 -5.66
N HIS A 197 0.64 -7.01 -6.18
CA HIS A 197 0.84 -5.92 -7.15
C HIS A 197 1.56 -4.71 -6.54
N VAL A 198 1.17 -4.32 -5.33
CA VAL A 198 1.84 -3.26 -4.56
C VAL A 198 3.29 -3.66 -4.25
N ARG A 199 3.54 -4.92 -3.88
CA ARG A 199 4.90 -5.45 -3.66
C ARG A 199 5.76 -5.29 -4.92
N ALA A 200 5.22 -5.63 -6.09
CA ALA A 200 5.89 -5.46 -7.38
C ALA A 200 6.18 -3.98 -7.68
N ALA A 201 5.19 -3.10 -7.52
CA ALA A 201 5.34 -1.68 -7.81
C ALA A 201 6.36 -1.01 -6.88
N MET A 202 6.34 -1.33 -5.59
CA MET A 202 7.34 -0.82 -4.63
C MET A 202 8.75 -1.33 -4.95
N SER A 203 8.88 -2.62 -5.29
CA SER A 203 10.17 -3.18 -5.70
C SER A 203 10.72 -2.49 -6.95
N TYR A 204 9.88 -2.29 -7.96
CA TYR A 204 10.24 -1.58 -9.19
C TYR A 204 10.64 -0.13 -8.89
N SER A 205 9.85 0.60 -8.11
CA SER A 205 10.11 2.00 -7.73
C SER A 205 11.45 2.14 -7.02
N GLN A 206 11.76 1.24 -6.09
CA GLN A 206 13.05 1.22 -5.37
C GLN A 206 14.23 0.93 -6.30
N GLN A 207 14.09 -0.04 -7.20
CA GLN A 207 15.15 -0.41 -8.14
C GLN A 207 15.45 0.68 -9.17
N ASN A 208 14.42 1.43 -9.59
CA ASN A 208 14.52 2.37 -10.70
C ASN A 208 14.48 3.85 -10.27
N GLY A 209 14.30 4.14 -8.98
CA GLY A 209 14.14 5.51 -8.48
C GLY A 209 12.91 6.23 -9.03
N SER A 210 11.85 5.50 -9.38
CA SER A 210 10.63 6.08 -9.98
C SER A 210 9.58 6.43 -8.93
N SER A 211 8.61 7.28 -9.30
CA SER A 211 7.40 7.43 -8.48
C SER A 211 6.62 6.11 -8.39
N LEU A 212 5.76 5.96 -7.39
CA LEU A 212 4.91 4.78 -7.25
C LEU A 212 3.89 4.69 -8.40
N LYS A 213 3.39 5.83 -8.90
CA LYS A 213 2.53 5.88 -10.09
C LYS A 213 3.25 5.32 -11.31
N ASP A 214 4.45 5.80 -11.58
CA ASP A 214 5.23 5.35 -12.73
C ASP A 214 5.60 3.87 -12.61
N ALA A 215 5.88 3.40 -11.39
CA ALA A 215 6.11 1.98 -11.14
C ALA A 215 4.87 1.13 -11.46
N PHE A 216 3.67 1.54 -11.03
CA PHE A 216 2.44 0.83 -11.38
C PHE A 216 2.19 0.80 -12.90
N LEU A 217 2.47 1.89 -13.61
CA LEU A 217 2.38 1.94 -15.07
C LEU A 217 3.44 1.06 -15.75
N ALA A 218 4.65 1.03 -15.20
CA ALA A 218 5.75 0.22 -15.72
C ALA A 218 5.48 -1.27 -15.57
N ILE A 219 5.04 -1.73 -14.38
CA ILE A 219 4.70 -3.13 -14.15
C ILE A 219 3.39 -3.56 -14.83
N GLY A 220 2.53 -2.59 -15.17
CA GLY A 220 1.26 -2.84 -15.82
C GLY A 220 0.22 -3.51 -14.92
N PRO A 221 -0.92 -3.92 -15.50
CA PRO A 221 -1.96 -4.65 -14.78
C PRO A 221 -1.48 -5.99 -14.21
N ARG A 222 -2.20 -6.47 -13.20
CA ARG A 222 -1.96 -7.81 -12.65
C ARG A 222 -2.23 -8.91 -13.67
N GLU A 223 -1.32 -9.87 -13.72
CA GLU A 223 -1.48 -11.18 -14.33
C GLU A 223 -2.16 -12.17 -13.39
N PRO A 224 -2.67 -13.30 -13.91
CA PRO A 224 -3.06 -14.44 -13.08
C PRO A 224 -1.93 -14.81 -12.10
N PRO A 225 -2.23 -15.07 -10.82
CA PRO A 225 -1.17 -15.40 -9.87
C PRO A 225 -0.48 -16.70 -10.24
N VAL A 226 0.85 -16.69 -10.20
CA VAL A 226 1.71 -17.86 -10.47
C VAL A 226 2.73 -18.04 -9.36
N ARG A 227 3.17 -19.29 -9.16
CA ARG A 227 4.29 -19.62 -8.28
C ARG A 227 5.61 -19.22 -8.94
N ILE A 228 6.51 -18.66 -8.15
CA ILE A 228 7.86 -18.32 -8.60
C ILE A 228 8.73 -19.58 -8.64
N ASP A 229 8.64 -20.41 -7.59
CA ASP A 229 9.29 -21.70 -7.47
C ASP A 229 8.22 -22.78 -7.22
N SER A 230 8.10 -23.73 -8.13
CA SER A 230 7.10 -24.81 -8.04
C SER A 230 7.43 -25.86 -6.98
N GLU A 231 8.68 -25.93 -6.50
CA GLU A 231 9.10 -26.86 -5.45
C GLU A 231 8.85 -26.29 -4.05
N GLN A 232 8.49 -25.01 -3.94
CA GLN A 232 8.18 -24.34 -2.68
C GLN A 232 6.67 -24.20 -2.44
N GLY A 233 6.28 -24.03 -1.16
CA GLY A 233 4.89 -23.96 -0.73
C GLY A 233 4.11 -22.73 -1.26
N TYR A 234 2.80 -22.73 -1.00
CA TYR A 234 1.84 -21.70 -1.44
C TYR A 234 1.85 -20.49 -0.49
N ASP A 235 3.00 -19.88 -0.24
CA ASP A 235 3.06 -18.67 0.59
C ASP A 235 3.11 -17.38 -0.24
N PHE A 236 2.76 -16.25 0.37
CA PHE A 236 2.77 -14.93 -0.29
C PHE A 236 4.11 -14.58 -0.95
N PHE A 237 5.22 -15.05 -0.37
CA PHE A 237 6.56 -14.70 -0.83
C PHE A 237 6.96 -15.45 -2.10
N ASN A 238 6.35 -16.62 -2.33
CA ASN A 238 6.53 -17.47 -3.50
C ASN A 238 5.50 -17.20 -4.64
N LEU A 239 4.74 -16.10 -4.57
CA LEU A 239 3.77 -15.75 -5.59
C LEU A 239 4.12 -14.44 -6.30
N ARG A 240 3.75 -14.35 -7.58
CA ARG A 240 3.76 -13.11 -8.36
C ARG A 240 2.47 -12.93 -9.14
N VAL A 241 2.16 -11.67 -9.47
CA VAL A 241 1.02 -11.25 -10.29
C VAL A 241 1.45 -10.20 -11.33
N HIS A 242 2.74 -10.08 -11.62
CA HIS A 242 3.27 -9.16 -12.61
C HIS A 242 4.11 -9.93 -13.63
N ASP A 243 4.22 -9.35 -14.82
CA ASP A 243 5.13 -9.83 -15.87
C ASP A 243 6.58 -9.52 -15.48
N ASP A 244 7.34 -10.54 -15.13
CA ASP A 244 8.74 -10.42 -14.74
C ASP A 244 9.64 -10.06 -15.95
N SER A 245 9.30 -10.55 -17.15
CA SER A 245 10.02 -10.25 -18.39
C SER A 245 9.97 -8.76 -18.74
N ARG A 246 8.86 -8.10 -18.43
CA ARG A 246 8.66 -6.67 -18.64
C ARG A 246 9.37 -5.79 -17.62
N THR A 247 9.51 -6.28 -16.39
CA THR A 247 9.84 -5.42 -15.23
C THR A 247 11.24 -5.62 -14.68
N SER A 248 11.86 -6.77 -14.94
CA SER A 248 13.08 -7.22 -14.26
C SER A 248 12.96 -7.27 -12.73
N VAL A 249 11.74 -7.15 -12.18
CA VAL A 249 11.48 -7.36 -10.75
C VAL A 249 11.43 -8.85 -10.51
N ILE A 250 12.60 -9.39 -10.16
CA ILE A 250 12.80 -10.81 -9.88
C ILE A 250 12.83 -11.00 -8.37
N TRP A 251 11.96 -11.86 -7.87
CA TRP A 251 12.01 -12.32 -6.49
C TRP A 251 12.56 -13.74 -6.47
N THR A 252 13.49 -14.00 -5.56
CA THR A 252 13.92 -15.37 -5.26
C THR A 252 13.26 -15.75 -3.95
N PRO A 253 12.39 -16.78 -3.93
CA PRO A 253 11.82 -17.27 -2.69
C PRO A 253 12.98 -17.91 -1.92
N ASN A 254 13.49 -17.18 -0.91
CA ASN A 254 14.58 -17.67 -0.08
C ASN A 254 14.05 -18.74 0.84
#